data_AF-A0A285BUP5-F1
#
_entry.id   AF-A0A285BUP5-F1
#
_cell.length_a   1.000
_cell.length_b   1.000
_cell.length_c   1.000
_cell.angle_alpha   90.00
_cell.angle_beta   90.00
_cell.angle_gamma   90.00
#
_symmetry.space_group_name_H-M   'P 1'
#
loop_
_entity.id
_entity.type
_entity.pdbx_description
1 polymer ?
#
loop_
_entity_poly.entity_id
_entity_poly.type
_entity_poly.pdbx_seq_one_letter_code
_entity_poly.pdbx_strand_id
1 'polypeptide(L)'
;MLSLKEISDELGGVSRNHALKLLTDCGIRHKTLLSRNGKKIYYDITREQIQNGALKEKDLKKIAIQQNIALLMLETALNRH
;
A
#
# COMPACT_ATOMS: atom_id res chain seq x y z
N MET A 1 -0.73 -6.48 14.43
CA MET A 1 -0.15 -7.44 13.47
C MET A 1 -1.24 -7.93 12.55
N LEU A 2 -1.08 -7.75 11.25
CA LEU A 2 -2.08 -8.08 10.23
C LEU A 2 -1.52 -9.09 9.23
N SER A 3 -2.39 -9.94 8.68
CA SER A 3 -2.03 -10.80 7.55
C SER A 3 -1.94 -10.00 6.24
N LEU A 4 -1.26 -10.55 5.23
CA LEU A 4 -1.16 -9.89 3.92
C LEU A 4 -2.54 -9.63 3.29
N LYS A 5 -3.52 -10.51 3.55
CA LYS A 5 -4.89 -10.35 3.09
C LYS A 5 -5.55 -9.14 3.75
N GLU A 6 -5.47 -9.03 5.08
CA GLU A 6 -6.04 -7.90 5.80
C GLU A 6 -5.40 -6.57 5.37
N ILE A 7 -4.09 -6.55 5.14
CA ILE A 7 -3.39 -5.35 4.66
C ILE A 7 -3.85 -4.96 3.26
N SER A 8 -4.01 -5.95 2.38
CA SER A 8 -4.56 -5.77 1.03
C SER A 8 -5.96 -5.16 1.08
N ASP A 9 -6.82 -5.65 1.97
CA ASP A 9 -8.18 -5.14 2.14
C ASP A 9 -8.17 -3.69 2.69
N GLU A 10 -7.36 -3.41 3.70
CA GLU A 10 -7.23 -2.05 4.30
C GLU A 10 -6.62 -1.02 3.32
N LEU A 11 -5.81 -1.47 2.37
CA LEU A 11 -5.26 -0.62 1.30
C LEU A 11 -6.26 -0.36 0.15
N GLY A 12 -7.52 -0.77 0.29
CA GLY A 12 -8.55 -0.61 -0.75
C GLY A 12 -8.58 -1.76 -1.75
N GLY A 13 -8.19 -2.96 -1.33
CA GLY A 13 -8.25 -4.17 -2.18
C GLY A 13 -7.13 -4.28 -3.21
N VAL A 14 -5.96 -3.67 -2.96
CA VAL A 14 -4.80 -3.75 -3.87
C VAL A 14 -4.30 -5.20 -4.02
N SER A 15 -3.57 -5.51 -5.09
CA SER A 15 -3.04 -6.88 -5.25
C SER A 15 -2.09 -7.25 -4.11
N ARG A 16 -2.10 -8.53 -3.70
CA ARG A 16 -1.19 -9.06 -2.66
C ARG A 16 0.28 -8.78 -2.94
N ASN A 17 0.69 -8.81 -4.21
CA ASN A 17 2.06 -8.48 -4.63
C ASN A 17 2.38 -7.00 -4.41
N HIS A 18 1.41 -6.12 -4.65
CA HIS A 18 1.57 -4.69 -4.42
C HIS A 18 1.64 -4.39 -2.91
N ALA A 19 0.76 -4.97 -2.11
CA ALA A 19 0.81 -4.86 -0.65
C ALA A 19 2.17 -5.35 -0.09
N LEU A 20 2.67 -6.49 -0.60
CA LEU A 20 3.98 -7.02 -0.20
C LEU A 20 5.14 -6.09 -0.57
N LYS A 21 5.07 -5.47 -1.75
CA LYS A 21 6.07 -4.48 -2.17
C LYS A 21 6.06 -3.27 -1.23
N LEU A 22 4.90 -2.71 -0.91
CA LEU A 22 4.78 -1.59 0.03
C LEU A 22 5.32 -1.93 1.42
N LEU A 23 5.03 -3.14 1.92
CA LEU A 23 5.57 -3.60 3.21
C LEU A 23 7.09 -3.71 3.18
N THR A 24 7.66 -4.16 2.06
CA THR A 24 9.11 -4.28 1.87
C THR A 24 9.77 -2.90 1.76
N ASP A 25 9.19 -2.01 0.95
CA ASP A 25 9.68 -0.64 0.74
C ASP A 25 9.59 0.18 2.04
N CYS A 26 8.60 -0.10 2.90
CA CYS A 26 8.49 0.50 4.23
C CYS A 26 9.33 -0.20 5.31
N GLY A 27 10.04 -1.29 5.00
CA GLY A 27 10.87 -2.02 5.96
C GLY A 27 10.08 -2.71 7.07
N ILE A 28 8.81 -3.07 6.80
CA ILE A 28 7.93 -3.68 7.79
C ILE A 28 8.37 -5.12 8.05
N ARG A 29 8.64 -5.42 9.32
CA ARG A 29 9.03 -6.76 9.76
C ARG A 29 7.81 -7.69 9.71
N HIS A 30 8.06 -8.98 9.46
CA HIS A 30 7.04 -10.01 9.54
C HIS A 30 7.42 -11.10 10.53
N LYS A 31 6.41 -11.66 11.17
CA LYS A 31 6.51 -12.82 12.05
C LYS A 31 5.80 -13.99 11.39
N THR A 32 6.52 -15.10 11.29
CA THR A 32 5.93 -16.38 10.90
C THR A 32 5.40 -17.08 12.16
N LEU A 33 4.16 -17.53 12.12
CA LEU A 33 3.57 -18.41 13.12
C LEU A 33 3.26 -19.77 12.48
N LEU A 34 3.75 -20.84 13.08
CA LEU A 34 3.37 -22.21 12.73
C LEU A 34 2.03 -22.51 13.40
N SER A 35 1.02 -22.82 12.62
CA SER A 35 -0.29 -23.27 13.10
C SER A 35 -0.51 -24.72 12.71
N ARG A 36 -1.44 -25.41 13.39
CA ARG A 36 -1.83 -26.79 13.04
C ARG A 36 -2.25 -26.96 11.57
N ASN A 37 -2.75 -25.87 10.95
CA ASN A 37 -3.19 -25.86 9.55
C ASN A 37 -2.15 -25.25 8.59
N GLY A 38 -0.89 -25.13 9.00
CA GLY A 38 0.21 -24.62 8.19
C GLY A 38 0.82 -23.30 8.67
N LYS A 39 1.66 -22.71 7.82
CA LYS A 39 2.43 -21.50 8.10
C LYS A 39 1.57 -20.24 7.87
N LYS A 40 1.39 -19.42 8.89
CA LYS A 40 0.76 -18.09 8.78
C LYS A 40 1.81 -17.00 8.91
N ILE A 41 1.75 -15.98 8.05
CA ILE A 41 2.66 -14.83 8.07
C ILE A 41 1.87 -13.60 8.48
N TYR A 42 2.37 -12.90 9.49
CA TYR A 42 1.80 -11.66 10.00
C TYR A 42 2.84 -10.56 9.90
N TYR A 43 2.43 -9.36 9.55
CA TYR A 43 3.29 -8.19 9.46
C TYR A 43 3.10 -7.31 10.69
N ASP A 44 4.18 -6.69 11.13
CA ASP A 44 4.23 -5.80 12.29
C ASP A 44 3.68 -4.42 11.94
N ILE A 45 2.40 -4.40 11.56
CA ILE A 45 1.64 -3.22 11.23
C ILE A 45 0.22 -3.33 11.78
N THR A 46 -0.39 -2.19 12.10
CA THR A 46 -1.77 -2.05 12.56
C THR A 46 -2.64 -1.37 11.50
N ARG A 47 -3.97 -1.53 11.60
CA ARG A 47 -4.92 -0.87 10.68
C ARG A 47 -4.81 0.65 10.76
N GLU A 48 -4.68 1.17 11.98
CA GLU A 48 -4.49 2.59 12.23
C GLU A 48 -3.24 3.14 11.53
N GLN A 49 -2.12 2.40 11.55
CA GLN A 49 -0.92 2.80 10.80
C GLN A 49 -1.17 2.85 9.29
N ILE A 50 -1.93 1.91 8.74
CA ILE A 50 -2.30 1.91 7.32
C ILE A 50 -3.18 3.12 6.99
N GLN A 51 -4.21 3.37 7.81
CA GLN A 51 -5.13 4.49 7.66
C GLN A 51 -4.42 5.85 7.78
N ASN A 52 -3.42 5.94 8.68
CA ASN A 52 -2.56 7.12 8.82
C ASN A 52 -1.51 7.27 7.70
N GLY A 53 -1.49 6.35 6.73
CA GLY A 53 -0.62 6.44 5.54
C GLY A 53 0.79 5.88 5.72
N ALA A 54 1.01 4.97 6.68
CA ALA A 54 2.31 4.32 6.88
C ALA A 54 2.76 3.46 5.68
N LEU A 55 1.82 3.05 4.82
CA LEU A 55 2.06 2.30 3.58
C LEU A 55 1.80 3.13 2.31
N LYS A 56 2.19 4.41 2.31
CA LYS A 56 2.16 5.22 1.09
C LYS A 56 3.38 4.91 0.22
N GLU A 57 3.16 4.86 -1.09
CA GLU A 57 4.21 4.68 -2.09
C GLU A 57 5.24 5.81 -1.92
N LYS A 58 6.45 5.49 -1.43
CA LYS A 58 7.52 6.48 -1.20
C LYS A 58 8.34 6.78 -2.46
N ASP A 59 8.00 6.14 -3.58
CA ASP A 59 8.70 6.34 -4.83
C ASP A 59 8.35 7.72 -5.39
N LEU A 60 9.15 8.72 -5.01
CA LEU A 60 9.00 10.12 -5.39
C LEU A 60 8.83 10.28 -6.91
N LYS A 61 9.46 9.40 -7.71
CA LYS A 61 9.33 9.43 -9.17
C LYS A 61 7.92 9.08 -9.62
N LYS A 62 7.30 8.06 -9.03
CA LYS A 62 5.93 7.67 -9.35
C LYS A 62 4.90 8.64 -8.83
N ILE A 63 5.12 9.20 -7.63
CA ILE A 63 4.27 10.28 -7.10
C ILE A 63 4.32 11.48 -8.04
N ALA A 64 5.51 11.89 -8.47
CA ALA A 64 5.67 12.99 -9.43
C ALA A 64 4.96 12.71 -10.75
N ILE A 65 5.08 11.48 -11.28
CA ILE A 65 4.35 11.09 -12.51
C ILE A 65 2.83 11.15 -12.31
N GLN A 66 2.30 10.63 -11.20
CA GLN A 66 0.86 10.70 -10.90
C GLN A 66 0.36 12.14 -10.73
N GLN A 67 1.13 12.99 -10.03
CA GLN A 67 0.81 14.41 -9.87
C GLN A 67 0.82 15.14 -11.22
N ASN A 68 1.79 14.84 -12.08
CA ASN A 68 1.89 15.47 -13.39
C ASN A 68 0.73 15.07 -14.30
N ILE A 69 0.31 13.79 -14.27
CA ILE A 69 -0.89 13.32 -15.00
C ILE A 69 -2.16 13.99 -14.45
N ALA A 70 -2.30 14.09 -13.14
CA ALA A 70 -3.45 14.73 -12.51
C ALA A 70 -3.55 16.23 -12.88
N LEU A 71 -2.40 16.92 -12.93
CA LEU A 71 -2.32 18.33 -13.34
C LEU A 71 -2.76 18.51 -14.80
N LEU A 72 -2.22 17.69 -15.72
CA LEU A 72 -2.61 17.68 -17.13
C LEU A 72 -4.11 17.47 -17.34
N MET A 73 -4.72 16.54 -16.59
CA MET A 73 -6.16 16.29 -16.66
C MET A 73 -6.97 17.50 -16.18
N LEU A 74 -6.52 18.18 -15.13
CA LEU A 74 -7.18 19.36 -14.58
C LEU A 74 -7.10 20.56 -15.54
N GLU A 75 -5.92 20.81 -16.11
CA GLU A 75 -5.69 21.84 -17.12
C GLU A 75 -6.54 21.59 -18.37
N THR A 76 -6.62 20.33 -18.82
CA THR A 76 -7.45 19.95 -19.97
C THR A 76 -8.94 20.16 -19.69
N ALA A 77 -9.40 19.92 -18.45
CA ALA A 77 -10.79 20.15 -18.07
C ALA A 77 -11.12 21.66 -17.99
N LEU A 78 -10.19 22.48 -17.49
CA LEU A 78 -10.33 23.94 -17.40
C LEU A 78 -10.30 24.62 -18.79
N ASN A 79 -9.48 24.14 -19.72
CA ASN A 79 -9.38 24.69 -21.08
C ASN A 79 -10.51 24.25 -22.05
N ARG A 80 -11.45 23.41 -21.60
CA ARG A 80 -12.63 23.00 -22.39
C ARG A 80 -13.87 23.88 -22.18
N HIS A 81 -13.76 24.91 -21.34
CA HIS A 81 -14.77 25.95 -21.13
C HIS A 81 -14.32 27.27 -21.75
#